data_AF-A0AAU1C3V1-F1
#
_entry.id   AF-A0AAU1C3V1-F1
#
_cell.length_a   1.000
_cell.length_b   1.000
_cell.length_c   1.000
_cell.angle_alpha   90.00
_cell.angle_beta   90.00
_cell.angle_gamma   90.00
#
_symmetry.space_group_name_H-M   'P 1'
#
loop_
_entity.id
_entity.type
_entity.pdbx_description
1 polymer ?
#
loop_
_entity_poly.entity_id
_entity_poly.type
_entity_poly.pdbx_seq_one_letter_code
_entity_poly.pdbx_strand_id
1 'polypeptide(L)'
;MPAAFQRGIAALAQYLGREGSGSPVPRSHVEPVVVQSEHHEVKLGIWISNTKTRRTKLSAVQRAMLTELGVDWAEPTPVTAAATGR
;
A
#
# COMPACT_ATOMS: atom_id res chain seq x y z
N MET A 1 -0.88 8.37 11.90
CA MET A 1 -0.56 7.96 10.51
C MET A 1 -0.36 9.20 9.65
N PRO A 2 0.66 9.28 8.76
CA PRO A 2 0.87 10.45 7.92
C PRO A 2 -0.26 10.64 6.89
N ALA A 3 -0.76 11.87 6.70
CA ALA A 3 -1.89 12.16 5.80
C ALA A 3 -1.62 11.75 4.34
N ALA A 4 -0.38 11.89 3.86
CA ALA A 4 0.00 11.43 2.51
C ALA A 4 -0.09 9.89 2.36
N PHE A 5 0.19 9.13 3.43
CA PHE A 5 0.07 7.68 3.41
C PHE A 5 -1.41 7.26 3.44
N GLN A 6 -2.23 7.91 4.27
CA GLN A 6 -3.67 7.65 4.33
C GLN A 6 -4.34 7.87 2.98
N ARG A 7 -4.01 8.97 2.28
CA ARG A 7 -4.49 9.23 0.92
C ARG A 7 -4.06 8.17 -0.07
N GLY A 8 -2.81 7.70 0.01
CA GLY A 8 -2.32 6.64 -0.87
C GLY A 8 -2.98 5.28 -0.64
N ILE A 9 -3.27 4.92 0.61
CA ILE A 9 -4.04 3.70 0.93
C ILE A 9 -5.47 3.80 0.40
N ALA A 10 -6.14 4.93 0.61
CA ALA A 10 -7.48 5.16 0.08
C ALA A 10 -7.50 5.07 -1.46
N ALA A 11 -6.53 5.72 -2.13
CA ALA A 11 -6.35 5.62 -3.57
C ALA A 11 -6.15 4.18 -4.04
N LEU A 12 -5.28 3.43 -3.36
CA LEU A 12 -4.98 2.05 -3.73
C LEU A 12 -6.20 1.14 -3.55
N ALA A 13 -6.89 1.26 -2.42
CA ALA A 13 -8.10 0.48 -2.14
C ALA A 13 -9.19 0.75 -3.18
N GLN A 14 -9.41 2.02 -3.53
CA GLN A 14 -10.38 2.40 -4.57
C GLN A 14 -10.00 1.83 -5.95
N TYR A 15 -8.73 1.97 -6.35
CA TYR A 15 -8.24 1.46 -7.62
C TYR A 15 -8.42 -0.07 -7.72
N LEU A 16 -7.99 -0.80 -6.68
CA LEU A 16 -8.10 -2.27 -6.65
C LEU A 16 -9.56 -2.74 -6.55
N GLY A 17 -10.43 -1.98 -5.89
CA GLY A 17 -11.87 -2.26 -5.88
C GLY A 17 -12.51 -2.16 -7.27
N ARG A 18 -11.95 -1.32 -8.16
CA ARG A 18 -12.42 -1.16 -9.55
C ARG A 18 -11.77 -2.16 -10.51
N GLU A 19 -10.45 -2.30 -10.45
CA GLU A 19 -9.66 -3.09 -11.42
C GLU A 19 -9.44 -4.55 -10.99
N GLY A 20 -9.72 -4.88 -9.73
CA GLY A 20 -9.46 -6.19 -9.13
C GLY A 20 -8.14 -6.27 -8.36
N SER A 21 -8.11 -7.14 -7.35
CA SER A 21 -6.91 -7.44 -6.56
C SER A 21 -5.83 -8.07 -7.45
N GLY A 22 -4.62 -7.51 -7.40
CA GLY A 22 -3.48 -7.95 -8.23
C GLY A 22 -3.30 -7.18 -9.54
N SER A 23 -4.22 -6.30 -9.90
CA SER A 23 -4.08 -5.46 -11.09
C SER A 23 -2.91 -4.47 -10.95
N PRO A 24 -1.97 -4.43 -11.93
CA PRO A 24 -0.80 -3.58 -11.84
C PRO A 24 -1.19 -2.11 -12.01
N VAL A 25 -0.80 -1.26 -11.06
CA VAL A 25 -1.00 0.20 -11.17
C VAL A 25 -0.03 0.78 -12.21
N PRO A 26 -0.51 1.40 -13.31
CA PRO A 26 0.35 2.09 -14.27
C PRO A 26 1.12 3.23 -13.60
N ARG A 27 2.38 3.44 -13.99
CA ARG A 27 3.25 4.43 -13.32
C ARG A 27 2.71 5.87 -13.39
N SER A 28 2.07 6.24 -14.49
CA SER A 28 1.45 7.55 -14.71
C SER A 28 0.04 7.68 -14.12
N HIS A 29 -0.50 6.61 -13.52
CA HIS A 29 -1.87 6.61 -13.02
C HIS A 29 -2.07 7.62 -11.90
N VAL A 30 -3.13 8.41 -12.03
CA VAL A 30 -3.62 9.34 -11.01
C VAL A 30 -5.00 8.87 -10.59
N GLU A 31 -5.17 8.59 -9.29
CA GLU A 31 -6.45 8.18 -8.73
C GLU A 31 -7.04 9.36 -7.93
N PRO A 32 -8.21 9.87 -8.32
CA PRO A 32 -8.96 10.84 -7.51
C PRO A 32 -9.65 10.13 -6.35
N VAL A 33 -9.53 10.67 -5.14
CA VAL A 33 -10.07 10.05 -3.92
C VAL A 33 -10.60 11.12 -2.98
N VAL A 34 -11.60 10.76 -2.18
CA VAL A 34 -12.07 11.60 -1.07
C VAL A 34 -11.58 11.02 0.24
N VAL A 35 -10.81 11.79 1.01
CA VAL A 35 -10.39 11.43 2.37
C VAL A 35 -10.80 12.53 3.33
N GLN A 36 -11.47 12.17 4.43
CA GLN A 36 -11.94 13.15 5.42
C GLN A 36 -12.79 14.28 4.78
N SER A 37 -13.65 13.90 3.83
CA SER A 37 -14.53 14.81 3.08
C SER A 37 -13.82 15.81 2.17
N GLU A 38 -12.51 15.64 1.91
CA GLU A 38 -11.74 16.47 0.99
C GLU A 38 -11.29 15.67 -0.24
N HIS A 39 -11.36 16.30 -1.42
CA HIS A 39 -10.92 15.71 -2.69
C HIS A 39 -9.41 15.80 -2.86
N HIS A 40 -8.80 14.71 -3.33
CA HIS A 40 -7.38 14.63 -3.60
C HIS A 40 -7.08 13.87 -4.89
N GLU A 41 -6.07 14.34 -5.63
CA GLU A 41 -5.48 13.59 -6.72
C GLU A 41 -4.19 12.92 -6.25
N VAL A 42 -4.18 11.59 -6.26
CA VAL A 42 -3.01 10.81 -5.85
C VAL A 42 -2.35 10.23 -7.09
N LYS A 43 -1.08 10.57 -7.33
CA LYS A 43 -0.24 9.92 -8.35
C LYS A 43 0.09 8.48 -7.91
N LEU A 44 -0.89 7.58 -8.01
CA LEU A 44 -0.88 6.26 -7.36
C LEU A 44 0.29 5.39 -7.81
N GLY A 45 0.60 5.37 -9.11
CA GLY A 45 1.74 4.62 -9.65
C GLY A 45 3.08 5.07 -9.08
N ILE A 46 3.25 6.39 -8.91
CA ILE A 46 4.42 6.98 -8.26
C ILE A 46 4.42 6.68 -6.77
N TRP A 47 3.27 6.80 -6.10
CA TRP A 47 3.14 6.56 -4.67
C TRP A 47 3.48 5.11 -4.29
N ILE A 48 2.97 4.10 -5.02
CA ILE A 48 3.35 2.69 -4.80
C ILE A 48 4.85 2.50 -4.94
N SER A 49 5.44 3.05 -6.01
CA SER A 49 6.87 2.92 -6.27
C SER A 49 7.71 3.49 -5.12
N ASN A 50 7.39 4.72 -4.68
CA ASN A 50 8.08 5.38 -3.58
C ASN A 50 7.88 4.66 -2.24
N THR A 51 6.67 4.14 -1.99
CA THR A 51 6.33 3.39 -0.78
C THR A 51 7.13 2.09 -0.72
N LYS A 52 7.25 1.37 -1.85
CA LYS A 52 8.10 0.18 -1.97
C LYS A 52 9.57 0.48 -1.70
N THR A 53 10.12 1.54 -2.32
CA THR A 53 11.52 1.95 -2.07
C THR A 53 11.77 2.32 -0.60
N ARG A 54 10.77 2.89 0.08
CA ARG A 54 10.86 3.29 1.49
C ARG A 54 10.29 2.24 2.46
N ARG A 55 10.10 0.99 2.02
CA ARG A 55 9.52 -0.11 2.83
C ARG A 55 10.18 -0.24 4.20
N THR A 56 11.50 -0.09 4.29
CA THR A 56 12.27 -0.17 5.54
C THR A 56 11.95 0.94 6.54
N LYS A 57 11.38 2.06 6.07
CA LYS A 57 10.95 3.19 6.90
C LYS A 57 9.46 3.15 7.27
N LEU A 58 8.71 2.18 6.76
CA LEU A 58 7.30 2.02 7.11
C LEU A 58 7.17 1.45 8.53
N SER A 59 6.14 1.87 9.26
CA SER A 59 5.77 1.22 10.51
C SER A 59 5.15 -0.16 10.25
N ALA A 60 5.05 -0.99 11.29
CA ALA A 60 4.37 -2.30 11.19
C ALA A 60 2.91 -2.15 10.76
N VAL A 61 2.21 -1.14 11.30
CA VAL A 61 0.81 -0.83 10.95
C VAL A 61 0.68 -0.44 9.48
N GLN A 62 1.60 0.37 8.95
CA GLN A 62 1.59 0.75 7.53
C GLN A 62 1.81 -0.44 6.61
N ARG A 63 2.70 -1.37 6.98
CA ARG A 63 2.91 -2.61 6.24
C ARG A 63 1.68 -3.50 6.26
N ALA A 64 1.06 -3.68 7.43
CA ALA A 64 -0.16 -4.46 7.56
C ALA A 64 -1.30 -3.95 6.66
N MET A 65 -1.53 -2.62 6.63
CA MET A 65 -2.54 -2.02 5.74
C MET A 65 -2.26 -2.28 4.24
N LEU A 66 -1.00 -2.31 3.83
CA LEU A 66 -0.64 -2.66 2.45
C LEU A 66 -0.87 -4.14 2.18
N THR A 67 -0.49 -5.02 3.11
CA THR A 67 -0.72 -6.47 3.02
C THR A 67 -2.21 -6.81 2.93
N GLU A 68 -3.07 -6.16 3.70
CA GLU A 68 -4.53 -6.34 3.65
C GLU A 68 -5.12 -6.00 2.26
N LEU A 69 -4.45 -5.12 1.51
CA LEU A 69 -4.81 -4.77 0.13
C LEU A 69 -4.18 -5.70 -0.93
N GLY A 70 -3.49 -6.77 -0.52
CA GLY A 70 -2.83 -7.72 -1.43
C GLY A 70 -1.48 -7.23 -1.95
N VAL A 71 -0.81 -6.34 -1.22
CA VAL A 71 0.53 -5.88 -1.58
C VAL A 71 1.58 -6.82 -0.97
N ASP A 72 1.94 -7.87 -1.69
CA ASP A 72 2.79 -8.97 -1.19
C ASP A 72 4.17 -8.51 -0.68
N TRP A 73 4.77 -7.53 -1.35
CA TRP A 73 6.07 -7.01 -0.90
C TRP A 73 5.96 -6.23 0.41
N ALA A 74 4.78 -5.91 0.92
CA ALA A 74 4.63 -5.22 2.19
C ALA A 74 4.60 -6.16 3.39
N GLU A 75 4.39 -7.47 3.17
CA GLU A 75 4.43 -8.46 4.24
C GLU A 75 5.72 -8.31 5.05
N PRO A 76 5.69 -8.39 6.39
CA PRO A 76 6.93 -8.59 7.11
C PRO A 76 7.58 -9.84 6.53
N THR A 77 8.85 -9.74 6.12
CA THR A 77 9.64 -10.92 5.75
C THR A 77 9.36 -11.98 6.80
N PRO A 78 8.93 -13.20 6.44
CA PRO A 78 8.74 -14.22 7.46
C PRO A 78 10.07 -14.30 8.20
N VAL A 79 10.06 -13.93 9.48
CA VAL A 79 11.05 -14.49 10.40
C VAL A 79 10.77 -15.97 10.29
N THR A 80 11.60 -16.66 9.53
CA THR A 80 11.67 -18.11 9.57
C THR A 80 11.82 -18.44 11.06
N ALA A 81 10.74 -18.85 11.70
CA ALA A 81 10.81 -19.62 12.91
C ALA A 81 11.48 -20.93 12.48
N ALA A 82 12.80 -20.90 12.45
CA ALA A 82 13.61 -22.09 12.34
C ALA A 82 13.16 -23.01 13.47
N ALA A 83 12.89 -24.25 13.10
CA ALA A 83 12.49 -25.33 13.97
C ALA A 83 13.26 -25.31 15.30
N THR A 84 12.56 -25.57 16.40
CA THR A 84 13.18 -26.14 17.59
C THR A 84 12.20 -27.14 18.18
N GLY A 85 12.55 -28.42 17.99
CA GLY A 85 12.39 -29.59 18.87
C GLY A 85 11.08 -29.80 19.64
N ARG A 86 10.58 -31.02 19.81
CA ARG A 86 11.19 -32.35 19.74
C ARG A 86 10.06 -33.37 19.64
#